data_AF-A0A955XGT9-F1
#
_entry.id   AF-A0A955XGT9-F1
#
_cell.length_a   1.000
_cell.length_b   1.000
_cell.length_c   1.000
_cell.angle_alpha   90.00
_cell.angle_beta   90.00
_cell.angle_gamma   90.00
#
_symmetry.space_group_name_H-M   'P 1'
#
loop_
_entity.id
_entity.type
_entity.pdbx_description
1 polymer ?
#
loop_
_entity_poly.entity_id
_entity_poly.type
_entity_poly.pdbx_seq_one_letter_code
_entity_poly.pdbx_strand_id
1 'polypeptide(L)'
;MVTAKHDQSCVGLQNQFRDRMVHKVYRALVWGRPHPKRGRINQPIARNPRDRIKMAVVTGGKTAISDYEVLEELGKEHAYVEVLLHTGRTHQIRVHLAWLGHPIVADTLYGRPRHDYGLCGQALHCCRLGFAHPVGGQSLEFEAPIPSDFAQALSHMRG
;
A
#
# COMPACT_ATOMS: atom_id res chain seq x y z
N MET A 1 4.10 7.81 -9.35
CA MET A 1 3.40 9.08 -8.99
C MET A 1 2.81 9.67 -10.25
N VAL A 2 1.66 10.34 -10.17
CA VAL A 2 1.10 11.13 -11.29
C VAL A 2 1.11 12.61 -10.89
N THR A 3 1.51 13.47 -11.82
CA THR A 3 1.60 14.92 -11.61
C THR A 3 0.92 15.66 -12.75
N ALA A 4 0.00 16.57 -12.43
CA ALA A 4 -0.66 17.41 -13.42
C ALA A 4 0.25 18.57 -13.84
N LYS A 5 0.33 18.83 -15.15
CA LYS A 5 1.03 20.00 -15.72
C LYS A 5 0.13 21.23 -15.90
N HIS A 6 -1.19 21.04 -15.88
CA HIS A 6 -2.19 22.06 -16.16
C HIS A 6 -3.32 21.98 -15.13
N ASP A 7 -3.99 23.09 -14.86
CA ASP A 7 -5.05 23.19 -13.84
C ASP A 7 -6.24 22.28 -14.15
N GLN A 8 -6.67 22.23 -15.41
CA GLN A 8 -7.75 21.35 -15.85
C GLN A 8 -7.41 19.87 -15.56
N SER A 9 -6.16 19.46 -15.83
CA SER A 9 -5.69 18.12 -15.51
C SER A 9 -5.64 17.88 -14.00
N CYS A 10 -5.26 18.89 -13.21
CA CYS A 10 -5.23 18.82 -11.75
C CYS A 10 -6.63 18.58 -11.19
N VAL A 11 -7.61 19.38 -11.59
CA VAL A 11 -9.02 19.24 -11.18
C VAL A 11 -9.58 17.88 -11.62
N GLY A 12 -9.34 17.48 -12.87
CA GLY A 12 -9.79 16.19 -13.41
C GLY A 12 -9.24 15.01 -12.61
N LEU A 13 -7.95 15.02 -12.28
CA LEU A 13 -7.34 13.98 -11.42
C LEU A 13 -7.91 14.02 -10.00
N GLN A 14 -7.99 15.21 -9.37
CA GLN A 14 -8.54 15.35 -8.01
C GLN A 14 -9.95 14.75 -7.89
N ASN A 15 -10.82 15.01 -8.87
CA ASN A 15 -12.15 14.44 -8.93
C ASN A 15 -12.09 12.90 -8.99
N GLN A 16 -11.27 12.33 -9.87
CA GLN A 16 -11.13 10.87 -9.96
C GLN A 16 -10.60 10.23 -8.66
N PHE A 17 -9.64 10.87 -7.97
CA PHE A 17 -9.15 10.40 -6.68
C PHE A 17 -10.21 10.50 -5.59
N ARG A 18 -10.99 11.59 -5.55
CA ARG A 18 -12.10 11.79 -4.61
C ARG A 18 -13.18 10.73 -4.81
N ASP A 19 -13.55 10.48 -6.06
CA ASP A 19 -14.65 9.62 -6.48
C ASP A 19 -14.21 8.14 -6.59
N ARG A 20 -12.95 7.84 -6.20
CA ARG A 20 -12.37 6.48 -6.12
C ARG A 20 -12.34 5.74 -7.45
N MET A 21 -12.21 6.47 -8.56
CA MET A 21 -12.10 5.90 -9.90
C MET A 21 -10.67 5.49 -10.27
N VAL A 22 -9.69 5.83 -9.43
CA VAL A 22 -8.28 5.51 -9.65
C VAL A 22 -7.95 4.11 -9.12
N HIS A 23 -7.47 3.26 -10.01
CA HIS A 23 -6.98 1.92 -9.69
C HIS A 23 -5.52 1.99 -9.22
N LYS A 24 -5.21 1.41 -8.06
CA LYS A 24 -3.85 1.40 -7.51
C LYS A 24 -3.52 0.03 -6.93
N VAL A 25 -2.45 -0.56 -7.43
CA VAL A 25 -1.94 -1.85 -6.96
C VAL A 25 -0.54 -1.65 -6.41
N TYR A 26 -0.34 -2.25 -5.23
CA TYR A 26 0.93 -2.19 -4.51
C TYR A 26 1.47 -3.59 -4.30
N ARG A 27 2.79 -3.67 -4.19
CA ARG A 27 3.55 -4.83 -3.73
C ARG A 27 4.13 -4.53 -2.36
N ALA A 28 4.07 -5.49 -1.44
CA ALA A 28 4.71 -5.34 -0.14
C ALA A 28 5.37 -6.63 0.34
N LEU A 29 6.44 -6.48 1.13
CA LEU A 29 6.98 -7.56 1.97
C LEU A 29 6.44 -7.35 3.38
N VAL A 30 5.86 -8.39 3.97
CA VAL A 30 5.26 -8.33 5.32
C VAL A 30 5.88 -9.35 6.25
N TRP A 31 5.83 -9.06 7.55
CA TRP A 31 6.12 -10.02 8.60
C TRP A 31 4.96 -11.01 8.77
N GLY A 32 5.30 -12.28 8.97
CA GLY A 32 4.37 -13.40 9.05
C GLY A 32 3.74 -13.76 7.70
N ARG A 33 2.76 -14.65 7.75
CA ARG A 33 2.04 -15.15 6.58
C ARG A 33 0.54 -14.90 6.77
N PRO A 34 -0.03 -13.89 6.10
CA PRO A 34 -1.46 -13.62 6.19
C PRO A 34 -2.29 -14.88 5.89
N HIS A 35 -3.18 -15.21 6.83
CA HIS A 35 -4.16 -16.27 6.65
C HIS A 35 -5.56 -15.72 6.99
N PRO A 36 -6.55 -15.84 6.09
CA PRO A 36 -6.48 -16.46 4.75
C PRO A 36 -5.54 -15.73 3.77
N LYS A 37 -5.11 -16.43 2.70
CA LYS A 37 -4.16 -15.91 1.69
C LYS A 37 -4.72 -14.72 0.91
N ARG A 38 -6.03 -14.54 0.88
CA ARG A 38 -6.69 -13.37 0.28
C ARG A 38 -7.74 -12.85 1.26
N GLY A 39 -7.91 -11.54 1.30
CA GLY A 39 -8.92 -10.95 2.17
C GLY A 39 -9.14 -9.48 1.90
N ARG A 40 -10.25 -8.97 2.44
CA ARG A 40 -10.59 -7.55 2.44
C ARG A 40 -10.46 -6.99 3.85
N ILE A 41 -9.65 -5.94 3.99
CA ILE A 41 -9.55 -5.15 5.21
C ILE A 41 -10.40 -3.90 5.02
N ASN A 42 -11.60 -3.92 5.60
CA ASN A 42 -12.53 -2.78 5.65
C ASN A 42 -12.58 -2.23 7.07
N GLN A 43 -11.55 -1.47 7.45
CA GLN A 43 -11.40 -0.91 8.78
C GLN A 43 -11.24 0.61 8.69
N PRO A 44 -11.97 1.41 9.50
CA PRO A 44 -11.89 2.85 9.43
C PRO A 44 -10.55 3.35 9.96
N ILE A 45 -9.95 4.34 9.29
CA ILE A 45 -8.68 4.94 9.70
C ILE A 45 -8.88 6.39 10.15
N ALA A 46 -8.30 6.72 11.30
CA ALA A 46 -8.16 8.08 11.80
C ALA A 46 -6.75 8.33 12.33
N ARG A 47 -6.49 9.57 12.76
CA ARG A 47 -5.27 9.88 13.51
C ARG A 47 -5.27 9.07 14.81
N ASN A 48 -4.13 8.50 15.17
CA ASN A 48 -4.02 7.75 16.42
C ASN A 48 -4.18 8.72 17.61
N PRO A 49 -5.08 8.44 18.57
CA PRO A 49 -5.36 9.34 19.69
C PRO A 49 -4.21 9.42 20.70
N ARG A 50 -3.36 8.40 20.76
CA ARG A 50 -2.22 8.30 21.70
C ARG A 50 -0.90 8.78 21.09
N ASP A 51 -0.77 8.67 19.78
CA ASP A 51 0.43 9.08 19.03
C ASP A 51 0.03 9.86 17.78
N ARG A 52 0.17 11.18 17.83
CA ARG A 52 -0.24 12.07 16.74
C ARG A 52 0.62 11.96 15.49
N ILE A 53 1.76 11.26 15.50
CA ILE A 53 2.52 10.97 14.29
C ILE A 53 1.84 9.83 13.52
N LYS A 54 1.20 8.90 14.24
CA LYS A 54 0.60 7.68 13.67
C LYS A 54 -0.86 7.88 13.22
N MET A 55 -1.24 7.03 12.29
CA MET A 55 -2.62 6.71 11.95
C MET A 55 -2.98 5.40 12.64
N ALA A 56 -4.25 5.12 12.86
CA ALA A 56 -4.69 3.86 13.45
C ALA A 56 -6.06 3.47 12.92
N VAL A 57 -6.39 2.18 13.07
CA VAL A 57 -7.79 1.75 12.99
C VAL A 57 -8.53 2.31 14.21
N VAL A 58 -9.52 3.16 13.96
CA VAL A 58 -10.26 3.88 15.01
C VAL A 58 -11.73 3.93 14.63
N THR A 59 -12.60 3.50 15.55
CA THR A 59 -14.06 3.60 15.40
C THR A 59 -14.46 5.06 15.15
N GLY A 60 -15.32 5.30 14.16
CA GLY A 60 -15.69 6.65 13.71
C GLY A 60 -14.66 7.33 12.80
N GLY A 61 -13.56 6.65 12.46
CA GLY A 61 -12.60 7.11 11.46
C GLY A 61 -13.15 7.11 10.03
N LYS A 62 -12.34 7.58 9.09
CA LYS A 62 -12.72 7.62 7.67
C LYS A 62 -12.67 6.21 7.08
N THR A 63 -13.67 5.84 6.28
CA THR A 63 -13.70 4.55 5.56
C THR A 63 -12.39 4.33 4.79
N ALA A 64 -11.78 3.18 5.05
CA ALA A 64 -10.61 2.68 4.37
C ALA A 64 -10.81 1.20 3.99
N ILE A 65 -10.54 0.88 2.72
CA ILE A 65 -10.74 -0.47 2.17
C ILE A 65 -9.51 -0.84 1.36
N SER A 66 -8.89 -1.95 1.73
CA SER A 66 -7.77 -2.57 1.03
C SER A 66 -8.06 -4.07 0.83
N ASP A 67 -7.91 -4.56 -0.40
CA ASP A 67 -7.88 -6.00 -0.65
C ASP A 67 -6.44 -6.44 -0.71
N TYR A 68 -6.12 -7.59 -0.11
CA TYR A 68 -4.78 -8.16 -0.16
C TYR A 68 -4.80 -9.58 -0.71
N GLU A 69 -3.67 -9.97 -1.27
CA GLU A 69 -3.40 -11.33 -1.73
C GLU A 69 -1.94 -11.69 -1.45
N VAL A 70 -1.72 -12.84 -0.81
CA VAL A 70 -0.40 -13.47 -0.66
C VAL A 70 -0.04 -14.10 -2.00
N LEU A 71 0.97 -13.53 -2.63
CA LEU A 71 1.54 -14.00 -3.89
C LEU A 71 2.54 -15.12 -3.64
N GLU A 72 3.30 -14.99 -2.55
CA GLU A 72 4.35 -15.92 -2.19
C GLU A 72 4.56 -15.92 -0.66
N GLU A 73 4.74 -17.09 -0.08
CA GLU A 73 5.22 -17.24 1.29
C GLU A 73 6.74 -17.33 1.25
N LEU A 74 7.41 -16.46 2.00
CA LEU A 74 8.86 -16.30 1.97
C LEU A 74 9.45 -16.86 3.28
N GLY A 75 9.86 -18.12 3.22
CA GLY A 75 10.32 -18.87 4.38
C GLY A 75 9.24 -19.02 5.47
N LYS A 76 9.67 -18.98 6.73
CA LYS A 76 8.76 -19.14 7.90
C LYS A 76 8.19 -17.81 8.41
N GLU A 77 8.86 -16.69 8.13
CA GLU A 77 8.60 -15.42 8.80
C GLU A 77 8.09 -14.31 7.89
N HIS A 78 7.96 -14.52 6.57
CA HIS A 78 7.61 -13.44 5.64
C HIS A 78 6.60 -13.88 4.58
N ALA A 79 5.99 -12.88 3.94
CA ALA A 79 5.19 -13.07 2.73
C ALA A 79 5.35 -11.89 1.78
N TYR A 80 5.26 -12.17 0.49
CA TYR A 80 5.12 -11.19 -0.57
C TYR A 80 3.64 -11.04 -0.91
N VAL A 81 3.13 -9.82 -0.85
CA VAL A 81 1.70 -9.54 -0.99
C VAL A 81 1.40 -8.49 -2.05
N GLU A 82 0.29 -8.68 -2.76
CA GLU A 82 -0.41 -7.64 -3.51
C GLU A 82 -1.38 -6.91 -2.58
N VAL A 83 -1.51 -5.60 -2.75
CA VAL A 83 -2.58 -4.82 -2.14
C VAL A 83 -3.25 -3.95 -3.19
N LEU A 84 -4.55 -4.17 -3.38
CA LEU A 84 -5.43 -3.32 -4.17
C LEU A 84 -6.12 -2.29 -3.26
N LEU A 85 -5.96 -1.00 -3.57
CA LEU A 85 -6.56 0.09 -2.82
C LEU A 85 -7.87 0.57 -3.44
N HIS A 86 -8.97 0.45 -2.68
CA HIS A 86 -10.28 1.04 -3.03
C HIS A 86 -10.44 2.46 -2.46
N THR A 87 -9.59 2.84 -1.52
CA THR A 87 -9.52 4.19 -0.92
C THR A 87 -8.06 4.63 -0.80
N GLY A 88 -7.83 5.91 -0.48
CA GLY A 88 -6.47 6.47 -0.34
C GLY A 88 -6.26 7.23 0.96
N ARG A 89 -6.39 6.58 2.12
CA ARG A 89 -6.11 7.22 3.42
C ARG A 89 -4.60 7.27 3.70
N THR A 90 -4.19 8.26 4.48
CA THR A 90 -2.79 8.39 4.93
C THR A 90 -2.35 7.10 5.61
N HIS A 91 -1.21 6.55 5.16
CA HIS A 91 -0.65 5.30 5.66
C HIS A 91 -1.56 4.07 5.58
N GLN A 92 -2.59 4.07 4.72
CA GLN A 92 -3.65 3.05 4.74
C GLN A 92 -3.11 1.61 4.71
N ILE A 93 -2.24 1.28 3.76
CA ILE A 93 -1.67 -0.08 3.63
C ILE A 93 -0.85 -0.44 4.88
N ARG A 94 0.00 0.48 5.34
CA ARG A 94 0.87 0.31 6.51
C ARG A 94 0.04 -0.01 7.77
N VAL A 95 -1.02 0.78 8.00
CA VAL A 95 -1.94 0.61 9.14
C VAL A 95 -2.75 -0.68 9.02
N HIS A 96 -3.34 -0.96 7.85
CA HIS A 96 -4.17 -2.15 7.65
C HIS A 96 -3.38 -3.45 7.81
N LEU A 97 -2.21 -3.55 7.19
CA LEU A 97 -1.37 -4.74 7.30
C LEU A 97 -0.84 -4.93 8.72
N ALA A 98 -0.45 -3.83 9.41
CA ALA A 98 -0.09 -3.90 10.82
C ALA A 98 -1.28 -4.29 11.72
N TRP A 99 -2.49 -3.78 11.45
CA TRP A 99 -3.72 -4.14 12.16
C TRP A 99 -4.08 -5.61 11.97
N LEU A 100 -3.84 -6.17 10.78
CA LEU A 100 -3.99 -7.60 10.50
C LEU A 100 -2.91 -8.46 11.20
N GLY A 101 -1.91 -7.85 11.85
CA GLY A 101 -0.81 -8.54 12.52
C GLY A 101 0.41 -8.82 11.63
N HIS A 102 0.38 -8.34 10.38
CA HIS A 102 1.39 -8.55 9.35
C HIS A 102 2.01 -7.23 8.88
N PRO A 103 2.71 -6.48 9.75
CA PRO A 103 3.24 -5.19 9.37
C PRO A 103 4.29 -5.31 8.25
N ILE A 104 4.44 -4.21 7.50
CA ILE A 104 5.40 -4.11 6.40
C ILE A 104 6.84 -4.19 6.94
N VAL A 105 7.70 -4.91 6.23
CA VAL A 105 9.13 -5.00 6.54
C VAL A 105 9.79 -3.62 6.38
N ALA A 106 10.74 -3.29 7.27
CA ALA A 106 11.43 -2.01 7.33
C ALA A 106 10.53 -0.77 7.53
N ASP A 107 9.26 -0.96 7.92
CA ASP A 107 8.39 0.14 8.34
C ASP A 107 8.76 0.63 9.74
N THR A 108 9.43 1.77 9.82
CA THR A 108 9.91 2.35 11.09
C THR A 108 8.80 2.84 12.02
N LEU A 109 7.56 2.98 11.55
CA LEU A 109 6.46 3.58 12.31
C LEU A 109 5.43 2.54 12.78
N TYR A 110 5.09 1.58 11.93
CA TYR A 110 4.10 0.52 12.21
C TYR A 110 4.71 -0.88 12.28
N GLY A 111 5.97 -1.02 11.86
CA GLY A 111 6.70 -2.28 11.84
C GLY A 111 7.38 -2.62 13.15
N ARG A 112 8.11 -3.73 13.11
CA ARG A 112 8.94 -4.21 14.21
C ARG A 112 10.33 -3.58 14.08
N PRO A 113 10.99 -3.17 15.18
CA PRO A 113 12.40 -2.80 15.15
C PRO A 113 13.23 -4.07 14.94
N ARG A 114 13.37 -4.48 13.68
CA ARG A 114 14.07 -5.68 13.22
C ARG A 114 14.81 -5.37 11.91
N HIS A 115 15.60 -6.34 11.47
CA HIS A 115 16.36 -6.35 10.21
C HIS A 115 15.62 -5.67 9.06
N ASP A 116 16.30 -4.75 8.39
CA ASP A 116 15.76 -3.96 7.26
C ASP A 116 16.07 -4.59 5.90
N TYR A 117 16.89 -5.64 5.87
CA TYR A 117 17.27 -6.36 4.63
C TYR A 117 17.88 -5.44 3.57
N GLY A 118 18.52 -4.34 3.98
CA GLY A 118 19.10 -3.36 3.07
C GLY A 118 18.07 -2.50 2.32
N LEU A 119 16.80 -2.49 2.76
CA LEU A 119 15.76 -1.66 2.16
C LEU A 119 15.93 -0.18 2.52
N CYS A 120 15.71 0.69 1.53
CA CYS A 120 15.68 2.14 1.72
C CYS A 120 14.30 2.61 2.20
N GLY A 121 13.87 2.13 3.38
CA GLY A 121 12.57 2.43 3.98
C GLY A 121 11.59 1.26 3.88
N GLN A 122 10.29 1.55 4.01
CA GLN A 122 9.29 0.49 4.05
C GLN A 122 9.24 -0.31 2.73
N ALA A 123 9.14 -1.65 2.84
CA ALA A 123 8.97 -2.55 1.70
C ALA A 123 7.57 -2.43 1.08
N LEU A 124 7.26 -1.28 0.49
CA LEU A 124 5.97 -0.96 -0.12
C LEU A 124 6.18 -0.21 -1.43
N HIS A 125 5.81 -0.84 -2.54
CA HIS A 125 6.00 -0.32 -3.89
C HIS A 125 4.66 -0.19 -4.61
N CYS A 126 4.39 0.97 -5.21
CA CYS A 126 3.22 1.15 -6.08
C CYS A 126 3.58 0.63 -7.48
N CYS A 127 3.22 -0.62 -7.78
CA CYS A 127 3.61 -1.25 -9.03
C CYS A 127 2.70 -0.88 -10.20
N ARG A 128 1.44 -0.50 -9.95
CA ARG A 128 0.48 -0.15 -11.01
C ARG A 128 -0.47 0.97 -10.63
N LEU A 129 -0.73 1.87 -11.56
CA LEU A 129 -1.65 3.01 -11.43
C LEU A 129 -2.50 3.13 -12.71
N GLY A 130 -3.81 3.05 -12.57
CA GLY A 130 -4.77 3.20 -13.67
C GLY A 130 -5.79 4.30 -13.40
N PHE A 131 -6.10 5.12 -14.41
CA PHE A 131 -7.06 6.23 -14.34
C PHE A 131 -7.48 6.69 -15.75
N ALA A 132 -8.57 7.45 -15.87
CA ALA A 132 -8.95 8.05 -17.13
C ALA A 132 -8.12 9.33 -17.37
N HIS A 133 -7.61 9.56 -18.59
CA HIS A 133 -6.92 10.79 -18.93
C HIS A 133 -7.80 11.99 -18.56
N PRO A 134 -7.32 12.95 -17.74
CA PRO A 134 -8.18 13.89 -17.04
C PRO A 134 -8.89 14.90 -17.95
N VAL A 135 -8.48 14.99 -19.22
CA VAL A 135 -9.11 15.82 -20.25
C VAL A 135 -9.77 14.97 -21.34
N GLY A 136 -9.12 13.87 -21.73
CA GLY A 136 -9.48 13.09 -22.93
C GLY A 136 -10.34 11.86 -22.64
N GLY A 137 -10.51 11.49 -21.36
CA GLY A 137 -11.33 10.36 -20.94
C GLY A 137 -10.77 8.97 -21.25
N GLN A 138 -9.79 8.84 -22.15
CA GLN A 138 -9.16 7.56 -22.50
C GLN A 138 -8.58 6.87 -21.26
N SER A 139 -8.81 5.56 -21.13
CA SER A 139 -8.24 4.78 -20.03
C SER A 139 -6.72 4.70 -20.16
N LEU A 140 -6.00 5.02 -19.09
CA LEU A 140 -4.55 4.94 -19.00
C LEU A 140 -4.17 3.98 -17.87
N GLU A 141 -3.15 3.16 -18.11
CA GLU A 141 -2.52 2.32 -17.09
C GLU A 141 -1.00 2.44 -17.20
N PHE A 142 -0.35 2.55 -16.04
CA PHE A 142 1.09 2.67 -15.93
C PHE A 142 1.60 1.65 -14.93
N GLU A 143 2.73 1.03 -15.28
CA GLU A 143 3.46 0.12 -14.39
C GLU A 143 4.83 0.70 -14.03
N ALA A 144 5.26 0.45 -12.80
CA ALA A 144 6.58 0.84 -12.32
C ALA A 144 7.39 -0.41 -11.97
N PRO A 145 8.62 -0.57 -12.50
CA PRO A 145 9.45 -1.72 -12.18
C PRO A 145 9.73 -1.78 -10.69
N ILE A 146 9.92 -3.00 -10.16
CA ILE A 146 10.27 -3.20 -8.75
C ILE A 146 11.65 -2.55 -8.49
N PRO A 147 11.80 -1.72 -7.44
CA PRO A 147 13.08 -1.14 -7.05
C PRO A 147 14.15 -2.20 -6.75
N SER A 148 15.42 -1.87 -6.99
CA SER A 148 16.52 -2.83 -6.85
C SER A 148 16.71 -3.35 -5.42
N ASP A 149 16.58 -2.48 -4.42
CA ASP A 149 16.64 -2.84 -3.00
C ASP A 149 15.50 -3.79 -2.61
N PHE A 150 14.29 -3.52 -3.09
CA PHE A 150 13.13 -4.40 -2.92
C PHE A 150 13.38 -5.77 -3.55
N ALA A 151 13.87 -5.82 -4.79
CA ALA A 151 14.15 -7.06 -5.50
C ALA A 151 15.25 -7.88 -4.81
N GLN A 152 16.29 -7.23 -4.29
CA GLN A 152 17.35 -7.87 -3.50
C GLN A 152 16.80 -8.46 -2.20
N ALA A 153 16.02 -7.69 -1.43
CA ALA A 153 15.39 -8.17 -0.20
C ALA A 153 14.47 -9.37 -0.47
N LEU A 154 13.64 -9.30 -1.51
CA LEU A 154 12.79 -10.40 -1.94
C LEU A 154 13.61 -11.65 -2.30
N SER A 155 14.71 -11.48 -3.03
CA SER A 155 15.58 -12.59 -3.43
C SER A 155 16.28 -13.23 -2.22
N HIS A 156 16.74 -12.40 -1.28
CA HIS A 156 17.32 -12.85 -0.02
C HIS A 156 16.32 -13.64 0.84
N MET A 157 15.03 -13.28 0.83
CA MET A 157 14.00 -13.99 1.60
C MET A 157 13.51 -15.29 0.95
N ARG A 158 13.84 -15.53 -0.33
CA ARG A 158 13.50 -16.77 -1.06
C ARG A 158 14.54 -17.87 -0.85
N GLY A 159 15.81 -17.48 -0.68
CA GLY A 159 16.92 -18.39 -0.35
C GLY A 159 17.02 -18.64 1.15
#